data_AF-A0A7W1XYS2-F1
#
_entry.id   AF-A0A7W1XYS2-F1
#
_cell.length_a   1.000
_cell.length_b   1.000
_cell.length_c   1.000
_cell.angle_alpha   90.00
_cell.angle_beta   90.00
_cell.angle_gamma   90.00
#
_symmetry.space_group_name_H-M   'P 1'
#
loop_
_entity.id
_entity.type
_entity.pdbx_description
1 polymer ?
#
loop_
_entity_poly.entity_id
_entity_poly.type
_entity_poly.pdbx_seq_one_letter_code
_entity_poly.pdbx_strand_id
1 'polypeptide(L)'
;MNLRYLLPLLCLCVALTGGCQTPSGQGSPIMDELDVVESTEEIPFIDKAARAKPHAHPRGLYSDKFPDTVLTDHQGNKHRFYSDLVKDRMAVIQFFYTTCDGI
;
A
#
# COMPACT_ATOMS: atom_id res chain seq x y z
N MET A 1 43.63 13.70 -31.40
CA MET A 1 42.79 13.51 -30.20
C MET A 1 41.38 13.99 -30.55
N ASN A 2 40.43 13.07 -30.72
CA ASN A 2 39.15 13.35 -31.39
C ASN A 2 38.16 14.11 -30.49
N LEU A 3 37.82 15.34 -30.89
CA LEU A 3 36.94 16.29 -30.18
C LEU A 3 35.55 15.71 -29.83
N ARG A 4 35.12 14.66 -30.54
CA ARG A 4 33.82 13.99 -30.38
C ARG A 4 33.67 13.24 -29.05
N TYR A 5 34.77 12.82 -28.43
CA TYR A 5 34.74 12.12 -27.13
C TYR A 5 34.94 13.05 -25.94
N LEU A 6 35.31 14.32 -26.18
CA LEU A 6 35.51 15.31 -25.13
C LEU A 6 34.19 15.74 -24.49
N LEU A 7 33.15 15.92 -25.30
CA LEU A 7 31.82 16.34 -24.85
C LEU A 7 31.15 15.36 -23.86
N PRO A 8 31.06 14.05 -24.14
CA PRO A 8 30.46 13.11 -23.20
C PRO A 8 31.31 12.93 -21.93
N LEU A 9 32.65 13.00 -22.04
CA LEU A 9 33.55 12.91 -20.90
C LEU A 9 33.41 14.12 -19.97
N LEU A 10 33.29 15.32 -20.53
CA LEU A 10 33.05 16.55 -19.76
C LEU A 10 31.70 16.49 -19.03
N CYS A 11 30.65 15.98 -19.69
CA CYS A 11 29.32 15.85 -19.12
C CYS A 11 29.29 14.87 -17.93
N LEU A 12 30.01 13.75 -18.05
CA LEU A 12 30.16 12.78 -16.97
C LEU A 12 30.87 13.40 -15.75
N CYS A 13 31.93 14.19 -15.98
CA CYS A 13 32.66 14.89 -14.91
C CYS A 13 31.81 15.95 -14.20
N VAL A 14 30.94 16.67 -14.91
CA VAL A 14 30.00 17.63 -14.31
C VAL A 14 28.97 16.91 -13.44
N ALA A 15 28.46 15.74 -13.87
CA ALA A 15 27.51 14.96 -13.08
C ALA A 15 28.14 14.34 -11.82
N LEU A 16 29.43 14.00 -11.84
CA LEU A 16 30.16 13.44 -10.69
C LEU A 16 30.61 14.51 -9.67
N THR A 17 30.75 15.76 -10.10
CA THR A 17 31.18 16.89 -9.23
C THR A 17 30.02 17.79 -8.79
N GLY A 18 28.86 17.68 -9.45
CA GLY A 18 27.59 18.27 -9.01
C GLY A 18 27.01 17.51 -7.82
N GLY A 19 27.56 17.78 -6.63
CA GLY A 19 27.10 17.22 -5.37
C GLY A 19 25.60 17.44 -5.12
N CYS A 20 25.03 16.54 -4.32
CA CYS A 20 23.70 16.67 -3.74
C CYS A 20 23.56 18.03 -3.05
N GLN A 21 22.76 18.93 -3.62
CA GLN A 21 22.20 20.06 -2.87
C GLN A 21 20.94 19.56 -2.20
N THR A 22 21.05 19.20 -0.92
CA THR A 22 19.87 19.13 -0.05
C THR A 22 19.25 20.52 -0.02
N PRO A 23 17.93 20.69 -0.24
CA PRO A 23 17.29 21.98 -0.06
C PRO A 23 17.51 22.40 1.40
N SER A 24 18.10 23.58 1.59
CA SER A 24 18.24 24.23 2.88
C SER A 24 16.84 24.48 3.45
N GLY A 25 16.44 23.67 4.41
CA GLY A 25 15.24 23.92 5.22
C GLY A 25 15.41 25.22 6.00
N GLN A 26 14.76 26.28 5.54
CA GLN A 26 14.34 27.37 6.40
C GLN A 26 13.10 26.89 7.17
N GLY A 27 13.34 26.27 8.32
CA GLY A 27 12.33 26.03 9.34
C GLY A 27 12.70 26.85 10.56
N SER A 28 11.93 27.91 10.85
CA SER A 28 11.90 28.55 12.16
C SER A 28 11.77 27.48 13.26
N PRO A 29 12.31 27.68 14.48
CA PRO A 29 12.00 26.81 15.60
C PRO A 29 10.55 27.10 16.02
N ILE A 30 9.59 26.54 15.28
CA ILE A 30 8.30 26.23 15.86
C ILE A 30 8.59 24.91 16.58
N MET A 31 8.62 24.99 17.91
CA MET A 31 8.45 23.81 18.75
C MET A 31 7.02 23.33 18.47
N ASP A 32 6.86 22.60 17.37
CA ASP A 32 5.70 21.78 17.13
C ASP A 32 5.97 20.55 17.98
N GLU A 33 5.48 20.64 19.22
CA GLU A 33 5.27 19.49 20.08
C GLU A 33 4.37 18.54 19.30
N LEU A 34 4.99 17.70 18.48
CA LEU A 34 4.32 16.54 17.94
C LEU A 34 4.10 15.66 19.15
N ASP A 35 2.93 15.83 19.76
CA ASP A 35 2.29 14.82 20.59
C ASP A 35 2.26 13.55 19.73
N VAL A 36 3.36 12.81 19.78
CA VAL A 36 3.34 11.36 19.68
C VAL A 36 2.51 10.96 20.89
N VAL A 37 1.20 11.14 20.79
CA VAL A 37 0.27 10.23 21.43
C VAL A 37 0.64 8.91 20.80
N GLU A 38 1.54 8.24 21.49
CA GLU A 38 1.71 6.82 21.49
C GLU A 38 0.30 6.24 21.56
N SER A 39 -0.28 6.04 20.38
CA SER A 39 -1.50 5.28 20.22
C SER A 39 -1.11 3.83 20.43
N THR A 40 -0.76 3.50 21.67
CA THR A 40 -0.81 2.16 22.26
C THR A 40 -2.26 1.71 22.45
N GLU A 41 -3.22 2.27 21.71
CA GLU A 41 -4.46 1.56 21.46
C GLU A 41 -4.10 0.37 20.57
N GLU A 42 -3.61 -0.69 21.20
CA GLU A 42 -3.69 -2.03 20.68
C GLU A 42 -5.10 -2.19 20.13
N ILE A 43 -5.21 -2.37 18.81
CA ILE A 43 -6.48 -2.74 18.18
C ILE A 43 -6.98 -3.91 19.01
N PRO A 44 -8.11 -3.78 19.75
CA PRO A 44 -8.55 -4.82 20.67
C PRO A 44 -8.68 -6.07 19.84
N PHE A 45 -7.82 -7.04 20.14
CA PHE A 45 -7.67 -8.28 19.41
C PHE A 45 -9.04 -8.92 19.30
N ILE A 46 -9.70 -8.71 18.15
CA ILE A 46 -11.07 -9.08 17.78
C ILE A 46 -11.84 -9.67 18.98
N ASP A 47 -12.66 -8.86 19.67
CA ASP A 47 -13.55 -9.40 20.69
C ASP A 47 -14.35 -10.54 20.07
N LYS A 48 -14.10 -11.78 20.51
CA LYS A 48 -14.79 -12.97 20.01
C LYS A 48 -16.31 -12.84 20.19
N ALA A 49 -16.77 -12.00 21.13
CA ALA A 49 -18.18 -11.69 21.32
C ALA A 49 -18.77 -10.78 20.23
N ALA A 50 -17.94 -10.06 19.46
CA ALA A 50 -18.35 -9.28 18.29
C ALA A 50 -18.56 -10.15 17.04
N ARG A 51 -18.35 -11.47 17.12
CA ARG A 51 -18.64 -12.40 16.01
C ARG A 51 -20.12 -12.29 15.63
N ALA A 52 -20.37 -11.96 14.37
CA ALA A 52 -21.73 -11.90 13.83
C ALA A 52 -22.50 -13.19 14.16
N LYS A 53 -23.69 -13.04 14.76
CA LYS A 53 -24.57 -14.18 15.01
C LYS A 53 -24.95 -14.78 13.65
N PRO A 54 -24.73 -16.09 13.43
CA PRO A 54 -25.14 -16.74 12.19
C PRO A 54 -26.64 -16.48 11.95
N HIS A 55 -27.00 -16.13 10.72
CA HIS A 55 -28.40 -15.95 10.36
C HIS A 55 -29.14 -17.29 10.54
N ALA A 56 -30.24 -17.28 11.30
CA ALA A 56 -30.99 -18.49 11.64
C ALA A 56 -31.64 -19.19 10.42
N HIS A 57 -31.79 -18.46 9.31
CA HIS A 57 -32.30 -18.99 8.05
C HIS A 57 -31.37 -18.51 6.92
N PRO A 58 -30.65 -19.41 6.23
CA PRO A 58 -29.84 -19.03 5.09
C PRO A 58 -30.76 -18.50 3.98
N ARG A 59 -30.71 -17.19 3.73
CA ARG A 59 -31.37 -16.58 2.58
C ARG A 59 -30.61 -17.01 1.31
N GLY A 60 -30.97 -18.17 0.76
CA GLY A 60 -30.69 -18.61 -0.61
C GLY A 60 -29.24 -18.47 -1.15
N LEU A 61 -28.59 -19.62 -1.38
CA LEU A 61 -27.48 -19.88 -2.32
C LEU A 61 -26.22 -18.96 -2.28
N TYR A 62 -26.05 -18.07 -1.32
CA TYR A 62 -24.71 -17.57 -1.01
C TYR A 62 -24.03 -18.59 -0.11
N SER A 63 -23.14 -19.38 -0.70
CA SER A 63 -22.17 -20.20 0.03
C SER A 63 -21.52 -19.33 1.11
N ASP A 64 -21.31 -19.89 2.31
CA ASP A 64 -20.56 -19.23 3.39
C ASP A 64 -19.09 -18.94 3.01
N LYS A 65 -18.67 -19.35 1.80
CA LYS A 65 -17.33 -19.14 1.26
C LYS A 65 -17.31 -17.97 0.28
N PHE A 66 -16.18 -17.27 0.26
CA PHE A 66 -15.89 -16.31 -0.80
C PHE A 66 -15.92 -16.98 -2.18
N PRO A 67 -16.38 -16.27 -3.24
CA PRO A 67 -16.39 -16.79 -4.60
C PRO A 67 -14.96 -16.94 -5.14
N ASP A 68 -14.74 -17.95 -5.98
CA ASP A 68 -13.43 -18.20 -6.59
C ASP A 68 -13.23 -17.45 -7.93
N THR A 69 -13.45 -16.14 -7.89
CA THR A 69 -13.33 -15.23 -9.04
C THR A 69 -11.86 -15.04 -9.42
N VAL A 70 -11.57 -14.94 -10.73
CA VAL A 70 -10.23 -14.60 -11.23
C VAL A 70 -10.00 -13.09 -11.10
N LEU A 71 -8.94 -12.71 -10.41
CA LEU A 71 -8.49 -11.33 -10.23
C LEU A 71 -7.14 -11.12 -10.91
N THR A 72 -6.82 -9.86 -11.23
CA THR A 72 -5.54 -9.45 -11.79
C THR A 72 -4.78 -8.62 -10.75
N ASP A 73 -3.53 -8.97 -10.49
CA ASP A 73 -2.66 -8.18 -9.60
C ASP A 73 -2.05 -6.96 -10.32
N HIS A 74 -1.30 -6.14 -9.57
CA HIS A 74 -0.64 -4.94 -10.09
C HIS A 74 0.48 -5.23 -11.12
N GLN A 75 0.90 -6.49 -11.27
CA GLN A 75 1.88 -6.93 -12.26
C GLN A 75 1.21 -7.54 -13.51
N GLY A 76 -0.12 -7.65 -13.50
CA GLY A 76 -0.89 -8.25 -14.60
C GLY A 76 -1.07 -9.77 -14.48
N ASN A 77 -0.62 -10.40 -13.39
CA ASN A 77 -0.80 -11.84 -13.20
C ASN A 77 -2.25 -12.15 -12.78
N LYS A 78 -2.77 -13.29 -13.24
CA LYS A 78 -4.10 -13.78 -12.90
C LYS A 78 -4.05 -14.74 -11.73
N HIS A 79 -4.90 -14.51 -10.73
CA HIS A 79 -5.03 -15.35 -9.53
C HIS A 79 -6.49 -15.69 -9.27
N ARG A 80 -6.77 -16.87 -8.74
CA ARG A 80 -8.11 -17.23 -8.23
C ARG A 80 -8.26 -16.75 -6.79
N PHE A 81 -9.26 -15.90 -6.55
CA PHE A 81 -9.40 -15.19 -5.29
C PHE A 81 -9.49 -16.12 -4.08
N TYR A 82 -10.33 -17.16 -4.13
CA TYR A 82 -10.50 -18.03 -2.99
C TYR A 82 -9.38 -19.07 -2.91
N SER A 83 -9.18 -19.85 -3.97
CA SER A 83 -8.29 -21.01 -3.96
C SER A 83 -6.82 -20.65 -3.78
N ASP A 84 -6.36 -19.55 -4.36
CA ASP A 84 -4.94 -19.19 -4.36
C ASP A 84 -4.60 -18.26 -3.18
N LEU A 85 -5.47 -17.28 -2.90
CA LEU A 85 -5.17 -16.16 -2.00
C LEU A 85 -5.77 -16.28 -0.59
N VAL A 86 -6.94 -16.92 -0.44
CA VAL A 86 -7.69 -16.92 0.83
C VAL A 86 -7.70 -18.28 1.52
N LYS A 87 -7.88 -19.36 0.76
CA LYS A 87 -8.03 -20.71 1.30
C LYS A 87 -6.79 -21.09 2.13
N ASP A 88 -7.04 -21.60 3.33
CA ASP A 88 -6.01 -22.08 4.26
C ASP A 88 -5.01 -21.00 4.72
N ARG A 89 -5.34 -19.71 4.55
CA ARG A 89 -4.54 -18.57 5.00
C ARG A 89 -5.36 -17.63 5.87
N MET A 90 -4.69 -16.97 6.82
CA MET A 90 -5.24 -15.79 7.51
C MET A 90 -5.08 -14.60 6.56
N ALA A 91 -6.17 -14.07 6.02
CA ALA A 91 -6.16 -12.96 5.07
C ALA A 91 -6.98 -11.77 5.59
N VAL A 92 -6.45 -10.56 5.41
CA VAL A 92 -7.17 -9.30 5.62
C VAL A 92 -7.48 -8.72 4.25
N ILE A 93 -8.76 -8.43 3.99
CA ILE A 93 -9.24 -7.91 2.71
C ILE A 93 -9.59 -6.43 2.89
N GLN A 94 -8.90 -5.56 2.17
CA GLN A 94 -9.20 -4.14 2.10
C GLN A 94 -9.78 -3.80 0.72
N PHE A 95 -10.90 -3.08 0.69
CA PHE A 95 -11.48 -2.53 -0.53
C PHE A 95 -11.15 -1.05 -0.62
N PHE A 96 -10.60 -0.62 -1.76
CA PHE A 96 -10.36 0.77 -2.06
C PHE A 96 -10.69 1.06 -3.52
N TYR A 97 -10.97 2.32 -3.83
CA TYR A 97 -11.30 2.78 -5.18
C TYR A 97 -10.18 3.68 -5.68
N THR A 98 -9.79 3.54 -6.94
CA THR A 98 -8.76 4.38 -7.57
C THR A 98 -9.32 5.71 -8.06
N THR A 99 -10.63 5.80 -8.21
CA THR A 99 -11.36 7.01 -8.56
C THR A 99 -12.41 7.30 -7.50
N CYS A 100 -12.56 8.58 -7.17
CA CYS A 100 -13.65 9.06 -6.34
C CYS A 100 -14.56 9.89 -7.24
N ASP A 101 -15.58 9.24 -7.81
CA ASP A 101 -16.66 9.94 -8.49
C ASP A 101 -17.65 10.32 -7.37
N GLY A 102 -17.49 11.52 -6.80
CA GLY A 102 -18.35 12.00 -5.72
C GLY A 102 -19.84 11.90 -6.07
N ILE A 103 -20.68 11.81 -5.03
CA ILE A 103 -22.14 11.86 -5.17
C ILE A 103 -22.64 13.25 -5.55
#